data_AF-A0A1Q9S2G6-F1
#
_entry.id   AF-A0A1Q9S2G6-F1
#
_cell.length_a   1.000
_cell.length_b   1.000
_cell.length_c   1.000
_cell.angle_alpha   90.00
_cell.angle_beta   90.00
_cell.angle_gamma   90.00
#
_symmetry.space_group_name_H-M   'P 1'
#
loop_
_entity.id
_entity.type
_entity.pdbx_description
1 polymer ?
#
loop_
_entity_poly.entity_id
_entity_poly.type
_entity_poly.pdbx_seq_one_letter_code
_entity_poly.pdbx_strand_id
1 'polypeptide(L)' 'MTRLRAIAPLLVAAVLTAIAVFTVKSAGCDDPGRYELVAGGYQLVGGCIAPGDLVVPEPAPVAPLPPSGTAPAKG' A
#
# COMPACT_ATOMS: atom_id res chain seq x y z
N MET A 1 -4.02 -45.35 17.34
CA MET A 1 -4.20 -44.36 18.43
C MET A 1 -3.06 -43.33 18.50
N THR A 2 -1.78 -43.74 18.49
CA THR A 2 -0.61 -42.84 18.62
C THR A 2 -0.34 -41.95 17.40
N ARG A 3 -0.51 -42.44 16.18
CA ARG A 3 -0.32 -41.61 14.96
C ARG A 3 -1.36 -40.50 14.82
N LEU A 4 -2.60 -40.76 15.23
CA LEU A 4 -3.68 -39.77 15.16
C LEU A 4 -3.41 -38.58 16.11
N ARG A 5 -2.87 -38.87 17.30
CA ARG A 5 -2.48 -37.85 18.27
C ARG A 5 -1.30 -36.99 17.80
N ALA A 6 -0.42 -37.52 16.95
CA ALA A 6 0.69 -36.77 16.36
C ALA A 6 0.28 -35.96 15.12
N ILE A 7 -0.68 -36.44 14.33
CA ILE A 7 -1.13 -35.77 13.09
C ILE A 7 -2.08 -34.61 13.39
N ALA A 8 -2.95 -34.74 14.39
CA ALA A 8 -3.89 -33.70 14.77
C ALA A 8 -3.25 -32.31 14.99
N PRO A 9 -2.17 -32.14 15.78
CA PRO A 9 -1.56 -30.82 15.97
C PRO A 9 -0.93 -30.26 14.69
N LEU A 10 -0.37 -31.12 13.82
CA LEU A 10 0.18 -30.68 12.53
C LEU A 10 -0.92 -30.16 11.60
N LEU A 11 -2.08 -30.82 11.57
CA LEU A 11 -3.23 -30.33 10.81
C LEU A 11 -3.74 -29.00 11.33
N VAL A 12 -3.83 -28.83 12.65
CA VAL A 12 -4.24 -27.55 13.25
C VAL A 12 -3.24 -26.45 12.90
N ALA A 13 -1.94 -26.72 13.02
CA ALA A 13 -0.91 -25.75 12.66
C ALA A 13 -0.98 -25.35 11.17
N ALA A 14 -1.19 -26.32 10.27
CA ALA A 14 -1.36 -26.06 8.84
C ALA A 14 -2.59 -25.18 8.57
N VAL A 15 -3.72 -25.45 9.21
CA VAL A 15 -4.95 -24.64 9.10
C VAL A 15 -4.71 -23.21 9.60
N LEU A 16 -4.12 -23.05 10.79
CA LEU A 16 -3.81 -21.73 11.34
C LEU A 16 -2.85 -20.94 10.45
N THR A 17 -1.88 -21.63 9.85
CA THR A 17 -0.93 -21.01 8.90
C THR A 17 -1.65 -20.53 7.64
N ALA A 18 -2.55 -21.35 7.08
CA ALA A 18 -3.35 -20.97 5.92
C ALA A 18 -4.25 -19.76 6.22
N ILE A 19 -4.87 -19.72 7.40
CA ILE A 19 -5.66 -18.58 7.87
C ILE A 19 -4.78 -17.32 7.96
N ALA A 20 -3.60 -17.41 8.57
CA ALA A 20 -2.70 -16.27 8.71
C ALA A 20 -2.29 -15.69 7.35
N VAL A 21 -1.89 -16.54 6.40
CA VAL A 21 -1.53 -16.11 5.04
C VAL A 21 -2.73 -15.47 4.34
N PHE A 22 -3.92 -16.06 4.46
CA PHE A 22 -5.14 -15.49 3.89
C PHE A 22 -5.44 -14.10 4.46
N THR A 23 -5.32 -13.94 5.78
CA THR A 23 -5.51 -12.64 6.45
C THR A 23 -4.55 -11.58 5.92
N VAL A 24 -3.25 -11.90 5.84
CA VAL A 24 -2.20 -10.99 5.30
C VAL A 24 -2.54 -10.56 3.87
N LYS A 25 -2.96 -11.51 3.02
CA LYS A 25 -3.38 -11.20 1.65
C LYS A 25 -4.63 -10.34 1.56
N SER A 26 -5.63 -10.66 2.38
CA SER A 26 -6.88 -9.88 2.41
C SER A 26 -6.68 -8.45 2.91
N ALA A 27 -5.67 -8.23 3.76
CA ALA A 27 -5.25 -6.92 4.23
C ALA A 27 -4.35 -6.16 3.21
N GLY A 28 -4.01 -6.77 2.08
CA GLY A 28 -3.11 -6.17 1.08
C GLY A 28 -1.66 -6.05 1.55
N CYS A 29 -1.27 -6.78 2.60
CA CYS A 29 0.11 -6.71 3.13
C CYS A 29 1.15 -7.39 2.22
N ASP A 30 0.72 -8.21 1.25
CA ASP A 30 1.59 -8.83 0.25
C ASP A 30 1.71 -8.01 -1.04
N ASP A 31 0.83 -7.03 -1.26
CA ASP A 31 0.87 -6.11 -2.39
C ASP A 31 1.44 -4.75 -1.91
N PRO A 32 2.66 -4.36 -2.31
CA PRO A 32 3.19 -3.06 -1.93
C PRO A 32 2.32 -1.95 -2.54
N GLY A 33 1.82 -1.04 -1.71
CA GLY A 33 1.01 0.09 -2.16
C GLY A 33 1.75 0.95 -3.19
N ARG A 34 1.03 1.46 -4.19
CA ARG A 34 1.58 2.26 -5.28
C ARG A 34 0.75 3.51 -5.52
N TYR A 35 1.41 4.59 -5.91
CA TYR A 35 0.73 5.82 -6.29
C TYR A 35 0.27 5.73 -7.75
N GLU A 36 -1.03 5.83 -7.97
CA GLU A 36 -1.64 5.92 -9.29
C GLU A 36 -2.12 7.35 -9.54
N LEU A 37 -1.95 7.82 -10.79
CA LEU A 37 -2.42 9.13 -11.20
C LEU A 37 -3.93 9.06 -11.46
N VAL A 38 -4.70 9.89 -10.77
CA VAL A 38 -6.15 10.03 -10.93
C VAL A 38 -6.52 11.47 -11.25
N ALA A 39 -7.76 11.71 -11.69
CA ALA A 39 -8.25 13.05 -11.96
C ALA A 39 -8.22 13.89 -10.66
N GLY A 40 -7.22 14.75 -10.53
CA GLY A 40 -7.02 15.61 -9.36
C GLY A 40 -5.77 15.31 -8.52
N GLY A 41 -4.93 14.33 -8.90
CA GLY A 41 -3.65 14.12 -8.22
C GLY A 41 -3.17 12.67 -8.23
N TYR A 42 -2.39 12.30 -7.20
CA TYR A 42 -1.97 10.92 -6.98
C TYR A 42 -2.81 10.30 -5.88
N GLN A 43 -3.23 9.06 -6.07
CA GLN A 43 -3.92 8.24 -5.09
C GLN A 43 -3.05 7.05 -4.73
N LEU A 44 -2.89 6.76 -3.44
CA LEU A 44 -2.28 5.51 -3.01
C LEU A 44 -3.31 4.38 -3.17
N VAL A 45 -2.94 3.37 -3.96
CA VAL A 45 -3.75 2.19 -4.25
C VAL A 45 -3.01 0.95 -3.75
N GLY A 46 -3.74 0.04 -3.11
CA GLY A 46 -3.17 -1.19 -2.55
C GLY A 46 -2.39 -0.93 -1.25
N GLY A 47 -1.59 -1.92 -0.84
CA GLY A 47 -0.90 -1.89 0.44
C GLY A 47 -1.81 -2.17 1.64
N CYS A 48 -1.18 -2.25 2.81
CA CYS A 48 -1.84 -2.50 4.09
C CYS A 48 -2.07 -1.23 4.93
N ILE A 49 -1.87 -0.05 4.34
CA ILE A 49 -2.04 1.24 5.00
C ILE A 49 -3.42 1.80 4.64
N ALA A 50 -4.22 2.13 5.65
CA ALA A 50 -5.48 2.81 5.41
C ALA A 50 -5.22 4.27 4.99
N PRO A 51 -6.04 4.88 4.10
CA PRO A 51 -5.85 6.25 3.67
C PRO A 51 -5.74 7.28 4.80
N GLY A 52 -6.39 7.02 5.95
CA GLY A 52 -6.36 7.89 7.13
C GLY A 52 -5.11 7.76 8.01
N ASP A 53 -4.32 6.70 7.84
CA ASP A 53 -3.06 6.50 8.60
C ASP A 53 -1.87 7.23 7.96
N LEU A 54 -2.04 7.72 6.74
CA LEU A 54 -1.04 8.54 6.05
C LEU A 54 -1.06 9.95 6.60
N VAL A 55 -0.04 10.28 7.40
CA VAL A 55 0.22 11.68 7.77
C VAL A 55 0.77 12.39 6.55
N VAL A 56 -0.09 13.15 5.86
CA VAL A 56 0.32 14.07 4.80
C VAL A 56 0.72 15.38 5.47
N PRO A 57 2.00 15.79 5.41
CA PRO A 57 2.39 17.11 5.88
C PRO A 57 1.63 18.17 5.10
N GLU A 58 1.12 19.19 5.79
CA GLU A 58 0.52 20.37 5.14
C GLU A 58 1.49 20.88 4.07
N PRO A 59 1.03 21.09 2.81
CA PRO A 59 1.90 21.61 1.77
C PRO A 59 2.55 22.90 2.25
N ALA A 60 3.88 22.95 2.23
CA ALA A 60 4.59 24.20 2.47
C ALA A 60 4.07 25.25 1.47
N PRO A 61 3.84 26.50 1.89
CA PRO A 61 3.39 27.54 0.99
C PRO A 61 4.26 27.57 -0.26
N VAL A 62 3.66 27.28 -1.42
CA VAL A 62 4.37 27.30 -2.69
C VAL A 62 4.76 28.75 -2.93
N ALA A 63 6.07 29.03 -2.92
CA ALA A 63 6.56 30.34 -3.33
C ALA A 63 6.03 30.62 -4.75
N PRO A 64 5.52 31.84 -5.03
CA PRO A 64 5.04 32.17 -6.36
C PRO A 64 6.07 31.76 -7.41
N LEU A 65 5.65 30.96 -8.40
CA LEU A 65 6.53 30.65 -9.53
C LEU A 65 7.00 31.99 -10.12
N PRO A 66 8.32 32.18 -10.32
CA PRO A 66 8.79 33.36 -11.03
C PRO A 66 8.08 33.39 -12.39
N PRO A 67 7.65 34.59 -12.85
CA PRO A 67 7.01 34.70 -14.16
C PRO A 67 7.93 34.04 -15.18
N SER A 68 7.39 33.10 -15.94
CA SER A 68 8.12 32.40 -17.00
C SER A 68 8.48 33.41 -18.08
N GLY A 69 9.57 34.13 -17.86
CA GLY A 69 10.13 35.09 -18.78
C GLY A 69 10.72 34.37 -19.97
N THR A 70 10.22 34.73 -21.16
CA THR A 70 10.82 34.52 -22.48
C THR A 70 11.01 33.07 -22.93
N ALA A 71 10.02 32.55 -23.66
CA ALA A 71 10.33 31.66 -24.78
C ALA A 71 11.22 32.44 -25.77
N PRO A 72 12.34 31.87 -26.27
CA PRO A 72 13.11 32.53 -27.30
C PRO A 72 12.28 32.58 -28.59
N ALA A 73 12.16 33.77 -29.19
CA ALA A 73 11.61 33.93 -30.51
C ALA A 73 12.49 33.14 -31.50
N LYS A 74 11.86 32.25 -32.29
CA LYS A 74 12.51 31.68 -33.48
C LYS A 74 12.81 32.81 -34.44
N GLY A 75 14.10 33.07 -34.68
CA GLY A 75 14.60 33.72 -35.89
C GLY A 75 14.83 32.72 -37.00
#